data_AF-A0A8J4XZN1-F1
#
_entry.id   AF-A0A8J4XZN1-F1
#
_cell.length_a   1.000
_cell.length_b   1.000
_cell.length_c   1.000
_cell.angle_alpha   90.00
_cell.angle_beta   90.00
_cell.angle_gamma   90.00
#
_symmetry.space_group_name_H-M   'P 1'
#
loop_
_entity.id
_entity.type
_entity.pdbx_description
1 polymer ?
#
loop_
_entity_poly.entity_id
_entity_poly.type
_entity_poly.pdbx_seq_one_letter_code
_entity_poly.pdbx_strand_id
1 'polypeptide(L)'
;MDDFHAKTCLRFVPRTTESNYLDIISDDQGCWSYVGMLGGMQPVSLERYNCVYRGTAIHELMHAVGFFHEHTRNDRDDYVTIHYENVMPGYARAFDKDTNWQYVGEDYNYASIMHYGTYIYSTDWGHLNTIEPTDPNVWLLNPSDKYSMEESDARQINTLYAAELRLVLLTAAVAAVAASPTIPLAAKAMYNPNLFQGDIKGVAGQEPGRERAAILGPDYLWPRGEVPYVFGSSITTHQSSIIQAGMKDFHAKTCLRFVPRTTESDYLEIVSNDQGCWSYVGTIGGMQRLSLDINGCIYTGTAIHELMHAVGFFHEHCRNDRDEYVTIHYENVIAGYAYAFDKDTNWQYVGENYNYASIMHYGTYSFSTNWGTLKTIVPTDPNIVLVEAYDKYTMAASDANQINTLYAAECARRQ
;
A
#
# COMPACT_ATOMS: atom_id res chain seq x y z
N MET A 1 4.42 -1.33 -14.78
CA MET A 1 3.01 -0.98 -14.51
C MET A 1 2.62 -1.24 -13.06
N ASP A 2 3.09 -2.33 -12.46
CA ASP A 2 2.80 -2.70 -11.06
C ASP A 2 2.98 -1.57 -10.04
N ASP A 3 4.00 -0.72 -10.23
CA ASP A 3 4.24 0.45 -9.38
C ASP A 3 3.06 1.43 -9.36
N PHE A 4 2.55 1.80 -10.53
CA PHE A 4 1.36 2.64 -10.66
C PHE A 4 0.12 1.95 -10.11
N HIS A 5 -0.03 0.65 -10.38
CA HIS A 5 -1.18 -0.12 -9.91
C HIS A 5 -1.21 -0.24 -8.38
N ALA A 6 -0.04 -0.32 -7.75
CA ALA A 6 0.10 -0.45 -6.30
C ALA A 6 -0.05 0.89 -5.55
N LYS A 7 0.39 2.00 -6.16
CA LYS A 7 0.51 3.30 -5.47
C LYS A 7 -0.52 4.34 -5.91
N THR A 8 -1.13 4.17 -7.08
CA THR A 8 -2.02 5.19 -7.66
C THR A 8 -3.41 4.67 -7.97
N CYS A 9 -4.33 5.54 -8.36
CA CYS A 9 -5.65 5.19 -8.89
C CYS A 9 -5.61 4.81 -10.37
N LEU A 10 -4.49 5.02 -11.07
CA LEU A 10 -4.36 4.71 -12.49
C LEU A 10 -4.17 3.22 -12.74
N ARG A 11 -4.88 2.70 -13.74
CA ARG A 11 -4.81 1.30 -14.16
C ARG A 11 -4.49 1.22 -15.65
N PHE A 12 -3.23 0.97 -15.96
CA PHE A 12 -2.82 0.54 -17.29
C PHE A 12 -3.41 -0.84 -17.61
N VAL A 13 -4.19 -0.91 -18.68
CA VAL A 13 -4.80 -2.14 -19.17
C VAL A 13 -4.33 -2.41 -20.60
N PRO A 14 -4.17 -3.68 -21.01
CA PRO A 14 -3.89 -4.01 -22.40
C PRO A 14 -5.00 -3.47 -23.31
N ARG A 15 -4.60 -2.75 -24.35
CA ARG A 15 -5.53 -2.20 -25.33
C ARG A 15 -6.32 -3.32 -26.02
N THR A 16 -7.61 -3.08 -26.21
CA THR A 16 -8.48 -3.90 -27.05
C THR A 16 -8.90 -3.10 -28.29
N THR A 17 -9.83 -2.16 -28.11
CA THR A 17 -10.47 -1.39 -29.17
C THR A 17 -10.39 0.12 -28.94
N GLU A 18 -9.79 0.53 -27.82
CA GLU A 18 -9.68 1.93 -27.42
C GLU A 18 -8.91 2.73 -28.48
N SER A 19 -9.43 3.90 -28.81
CA SER A 19 -8.86 4.80 -29.81
C SER A 19 -7.66 5.58 -29.28
N ASN A 20 -7.64 5.84 -27.96
CA ASN A 20 -6.55 6.48 -27.25
C ASN A 20 -5.77 5.41 -26.50
N TYR A 21 -4.47 5.28 -26.76
CA TYR A 21 -3.65 4.25 -26.14
C TYR A 21 -2.17 4.61 -26.19
N LEU A 22 -1.44 4.09 -25.21
CA LEU A 22 0.02 4.12 -25.23
C LEU A 22 0.54 2.95 -26.07
N ASP A 23 1.46 3.26 -26.97
CA ASP A 23 2.23 2.26 -27.72
C ASP A 23 3.66 2.24 -27.15
N ILE A 24 4.02 1.13 -26.51
CA ILE A 24 5.35 0.99 -25.88
C ILE A 24 6.33 0.52 -26.95
N ILE A 25 7.16 1.44 -27.43
CA ILE A 25 8.13 1.18 -28.50
C ILE A 25 9.54 1.00 -27.93
N SER A 26 10.40 0.28 -28.65
CA SER A 26 11.77 -0.03 -28.18
C SER A 26 12.84 0.12 -29.26
N ASP A 27 12.43 0.50 -30.46
CA ASP A 27 13.22 0.65 -31.68
C ASP A 27 13.62 2.10 -31.98
N ASP A 28 13.15 3.06 -31.18
CA ASP A 28 13.56 4.46 -31.26
C ASP A 28 14.76 4.79 -30.35
N GLN A 29 15.39 5.95 -30.56
CA GLN A 29 16.56 6.40 -29.80
C GLN A 29 16.16 7.11 -28.51
N GLY A 30 16.71 6.64 -27.38
CA GLY A 30 16.54 7.28 -26.08
C GLY A 30 15.21 6.98 -25.38
N CYS A 31 15.11 7.49 -24.15
CA CYS A 31 13.96 7.34 -23.27
C CYS A 31 13.16 8.63 -23.33
N TRP A 32 11.92 8.55 -23.80
CA TRP A 32 11.08 9.73 -23.88
C TRP A 32 9.61 9.35 -23.94
N SER A 33 8.79 10.31 -23.53
CA SER A 33 7.34 10.22 -23.55
C SER A 33 6.75 11.62 -23.72
N TYR A 34 5.57 11.70 -24.30
CA TYR A 34 4.81 12.94 -24.27
C TYR A 34 4.28 13.20 -22.86
N VAL A 35 4.17 14.48 -22.49
CA VAL A 35 3.56 14.85 -21.21
C VAL A 35 2.04 14.91 -21.36
N GLY A 36 1.34 13.94 -20.76
CA GLY A 36 -0.12 13.81 -20.79
C GLY A 36 -0.66 13.09 -22.03
N MET A 37 -2.00 12.99 -22.12
CA MET A 37 -2.69 12.32 -23.23
C MET A 37 -2.87 13.28 -24.42
N LEU A 38 -2.25 12.96 -25.55
CA LEU A 38 -2.42 13.70 -26.82
C LEU A 38 -3.64 13.27 -27.64
N GLY A 39 -4.18 12.07 -27.35
CA GLY A 39 -5.24 11.41 -28.12
C GLY A 39 -4.69 10.56 -29.26
N GLY A 40 -5.42 9.50 -29.64
CA GLY A 40 -4.95 8.53 -30.63
C GLY A 40 -3.87 7.57 -30.09
N MET A 41 -3.07 7.02 -31.01
CA MET A 41 -1.87 6.27 -30.66
C MET A 41 -0.79 7.23 -30.18
N GLN A 42 -0.26 7.00 -28.97
CA GLN A 42 0.79 7.79 -28.37
C GLN A 42 2.00 6.91 -28.04
N PRO A 43 3.17 7.10 -28.68
CA PRO A 43 4.34 6.32 -28.37
C PRO A 43 4.94 6.71 -27.01
N VAL A 44 5.44 5.70 -26.30
CA VAL A 44 6.35 5.83 -25.16
C VAL A 44 7.62 5.05 -25.50
N SER A 45 8.74 5.75 -25.65
CA SER A 45 10.01 5.13 -26.05
C SER A 45 10.73 4.58 -24.83
N LEU A 46 10.84 3.25 -24.79
CA LEU A 46 11.71 2.52 -23.88
C LEU A 46 12.76 1.79 -24.71
N GLU A 47 13.74 2.52 -25.23
CA GLU A 47 14.86 1.96 -26.01
C GLU A 47 15.43 0.71 -25.32
N ARG A 48 15.50 -0.37 -26.09
CA ARG A 48 15.82 -1.72 -25.61
C ARG A 48 17.09 -1.82 -24.75
N TYR A 49 18.09 -0.99 -25.02
CA TYR A 49 19.41 -1.12 -24.39
C TYR A 49 19.63 -0.15 -23.23
N ASN A 50 18.97 1.01 -23.24
CA ASN A 50 19.27 2.10 -22.30
C ASN A 50 18.11 2.45 -21.37
N CYS A 51 16.87 2.06 -21.70
CA CYS A 51 15.66 2.54 -20.99
C CYS A 51 14.90 1.45 -20.24
N VAL A 52 15.34 0.20 -20.31
CA VAL A 52 14.63 -0.96 -19.69
C VAL A 52 14.86 -1.09 -18.18
N TYR A 53 15.40 -0.06 -17.53
CA TYR A 53 15.44 0.03 -16.08
C TYR A 53 14.04 0.30 -15.53
N ARG A 54 13.71 -0.32 -14.39
CA ARG A 54 12.38 -0.19 -13.78
C ARG A 54 12.01 1.27 -13.52
N GLY A 55 12.90 2.06 -12.92
CA GLY A 55 12.65 3.47 -12.62
C GLY A 55 12.51 4.33 -13.87
N THR A 56 13.32 4.10 -14.91
CA THR A 56 13.16 4.78 -16.21
C THR A 56 11.80 4.48 -16.83
N ALA A 57 11.36 3.22 -16.84
CA ALA A 57 10.03 2.88 -17.36
C ALA A 57 8.91 3.57 -16.57
N ILE A 58 9.04 3.69 -15.24
CA ILE A 58 8.08 4.41 -14.41
C ILE A 58 8.07 5.90 -14.73
N HIS A 59 9.24 6.52 -14.89
CA HIS A 59 9.42 7.91 -15.27
C HIS A 59 8.73 8.26 -16.60
N GLU A 60 8.99 7.48 -17.65
CA GLU A 60 8.39 7.74 -18.97
C GLU A 60 6.86 7.55 -18.96
N LEU A 61 6.37 6.61 -18.15
CA LEU A 61 4.93 6.45 -17.94
C LEU A 61 4.34 7.60 -17.12
N MET A 62 5.11 8.17 -16.19
CA MET A 62 4.67 9.30 -15.37
C MET A 62 4.56 10.58 -16.23
N HIS A 63 5.45 10.76 -17.20
CA HIS A 63 5.26 11.73 -18.29
C HIS A 63 3.97 11.46 -19.08
N ALA A 64 3.72 10.21 -19.52
CA ALA A 64 2.53 9.88 -20.31
C ALA A 64 1.21 10.24 -19.60
N VAL A 65 1.23 10.28 -18.27
CA VAL A 65 0.08 10.64 -17.42
C VAL A 65 0.16 12.09 -16.90
N GLY A 66 1.01 12.94 -17.48
CA GLY A 66 0.89 14.40 -17.35
C GLY A 66 1.86 15.09 -16.39
N PHE A 67 2.89 14.40 -15.91
CA PHE A 67 3.86 15.00 -14.98
C PHE A 67 5.12 15.49 -15.68
N PHE A 68 5.57 16.67 -15.26
CA PHE A 68 6.86 17.24 -15.63
C PHE A 68 7.93 16.86 -14.61
N HIS A 69 9.17 17.25 -14.88
CA HIS A 69 10.29 16.99 -13.98
C HIS A 69 10.22 17.80 -12.68
N GLU A 70 10.62 17.18 -11.57
CA GLU A 70 10.63 17.83 -10.26
C GLU A 70 11.64 19.00 -10.22
N HIS A 71 12.79 18.86 -10.89
CA HIS A 71 13.81 19.91 -10.99
C HIS A 71 13.45 21.03 -11.97
N THR A 72 12.28 21.01 -12.61
CA THR A 72 11.79 22.12 -13.46
C THR A 72 10.67 22.91 -12.78
N ARG A 73 10.33 22.62 -11.53
CA ARG A 73 9.35 23.39 -10.76
C ARG A 73 9.71 24.87 -10.67
N ASN A 74 8.68 25.71 -10.53
CA ASN A 74 8.88 27.15 -10.43
C ASN A 74 9.59 27.56 -9.12
N ASP A 75 9.34 26.82 -8.04
CA ASP A 75 9.93 26.99 -6.70
C ASP A 75 11.26 26.24 -6.51
N ARG A 76 11.78 25.55 -7.54
CA ARG A 76 12.97 24.68 -7.39
C ARG A 76 14.20 25.40 -6.82
N ASP A 77 14.34 26.70 -7.04
CA ASP A 77 15.56 27.44 -6.68
C ASP A 77 15.71 27.57 -5.16
N ASP A 78 14.66 27.26 -4.39
CA ASP A 78 14.71 27.11 -2.93
C ASP A 78 15.34 25.77 -2.50
N TYR A 79 15.48 24.82 -3.43
CA TYR A 79 15.87 23.43 -3.16
C TYR A 79 17.11 22.99 -3.93
N VAL A 80 17.30 23.45 -5.16
CA VAL A 80 18.44 23.09 -6.02
C VAL A 80 19.02 24.30 -6.73
N THR A 81 20.33 24.26 -6.96
CA THR A 81 21.05 25.20 -7.84
C THR A 81 21.38 24.51 -9.16
N ILE A 82 21.11 25.18 -10.28
CA ILE A 82 21.51 24.70 -11.62
C ILE A 82 22.79 25.40 -12.06
N HIS A 83 23.83 24.61 -12.32
CA HIS A 83 25.13 25.09 -12.80
C HIS A 83 25.18 25.07 -14.33
N TYR A 84 24.62 26.08 -14.97
CA TYR A 84 24.50 26.16 -16.43
C TYR A 84 25.85 26.15 -17.16
N GLU A 85 26.92 26.63 -16.51
CA GLU A 85 28.29 26.57 -17.02
C GLU A 85 28.83 25.14 -17.17
N ASN A 86 28.27 24.18 -16.42
CA ASN A 86 28.65 22.76 -16.47
C ASN A 86 27.78 21.95 -17.44
N VAL A 87 26.74 22.56 -18.02
CA VAL A 87 25.79 21.86 -18.91
C VAL A 87 26.36 21.76 -20.32
N MET A 88 26.28 20.56 -20.92
CA MET A 88 26.67 20.32 -22.31
C MET A 88 25.97 21.30 -23.28
N PRO A 89 26.67 21.83 -24.30
CA PRO A 89 26.06 22.69 -25.31
C PRO A 89 24.81 22.06 -25.93
N GLY A 90 23.69 22.78 -25.93
CA GLY A 90 22.41 22.32 -26.46
C GLY A 90 21.43 21.74 -25.42
N TYR A 91 21.88 21.43 -24.21
CA TYR A 91 21.05 20.80 -23.17
C TYR A 91 20.52 21.75 -22.10
N ALA A 92 20.87 23.04 -22.13
CA ALA A 92 20.42 24.03 -21.15
C ALA A 92 18.89 24.06 -20.96
N ARG A 93 18.12 23.80 -22.02
CA ARG A 93 16.65 23.80 -21.98
C ARG A 93 16.05 22.67 -21.16
N ALA A 94 16.80 21.59 -20.89
CA ALA A 94 16.35 20.51 -20.00
C ALA A 94 16.22 20.96 -18.54
N PHE A 95 16.74 22.16 -18.22
CA PHE A 95 16.66 22.80 -16.92
C PHE A 95 15.83 24.09 -16.99
N ASP A 96 15.09 24.36 -18.05
CA ASP A 96 14.15 25.49 -18.04
C ASP A 96 13.04 25.20 -17.03
N LYS A 97 12.62 26.22 -16.27
CA LYS A 97 11.46 26.09 -15.38
C LYS A 97 10.20 25.92 -16.22
N ASP A 98 9.30 25.05 -15.77
CA ASP A 98 7.98 24.89 -16.38
C ASP A 98 7.13 26.14 -16.11
N THR A 99 6.86 26.91 -17.16
CA THR A 99 6.06 28.13 -17.09
C THR A 99 4.57 27.87 -16.87
N ASN A 100 4.11 26.64 -17.09
CA ASN A 100 2.72 26.21 -16.88
C ASN A 100 2.56 25.35 -15.63
N TRP A 101 3.57 25.33 -14.76
CA TRP A 101 3.58 24.51 -13.56
C TRP A 101 2.36 24.80 -12.68
N GLN A 102 1.66 23.73 -12.29
CA GLN A 102 0.54 23.79 -11.36
C GLN A 102 0.94 23.08 -10.07
N TYR A 103 0.80 23.79 -8.94
CA TYR A 103 0.99 23.17 -7.63
C TYR A 103 -0.14 22.17 -7.37
N VAL A 104 0.21 20.89 -7.27
CA VAL A 104 -0.73 19.79 -7.00
C VAL A 104 -0.69 19.32 -5.54
N GLY A 105 -0.18 20.16 -4.63
CA GLY A 105 -0.31 19.96 -3.18
C GLY A 105 0.86 19.23 -2.51
N GLU A 106 2.02 19.08 -3.16
CA GLU A 106 3.17 18.34 -2.63
C GLU A 106 4.44 19.20 -2.57
N ASP A 107 5.14 19.09 -1.45
CA ASP A 107 6.45 19.72 -1.24
C ASP A 107 7.50 19.17 -2.21
N TYR A 108 8.60 19.92 -2.39
CA TYR A 108 9.68 19.50 -3.28
C TYR A 108 10.32 18.20 -2.80
N ASN A 109 10.40 17.19 -3.66
CA ASN A 109 10.97 15.89 -3.28
C ASN A 109 12.19 15.52 -4.13
N TYR A 110 13.39 15.61 -3.53
CA TYR A 110 14.65 15.20 -4.15
C TYR A 110 14.69 13.73 -4.62
N ALA A 111 13.92 12.86 -3.96
CA ALA A 111 13.86 11.43 -4.29
C ALA A 111 12.84 11.11 -5.40
N SER A 112 11.95 12.05 -5.76
CA SER A 112 10.89 11.88 -6.77
C SER A 112 11.42 11.17 -8.02
N ILE A 113 10.67 10.21 -8.56
CA ILE A 113 11.04 9.54 -9.81
C ILE A 113 11.16 10.52 -10.98
N MET A 114 10.56 11.72 -10.86
CA MET A 114 10.63 12.80 -11.83
C MET A 114 11.80 13.76 -11.62
N HIS A 115 12.67 13.53 -10.64
CA HIS A 115 13.87 14.33 -10.41
C HIS A 115 15.10 13.71 -11.10
N TYR A 116 15.89 14.52 -11.80
CA TYR A 116 17.16 14.09 -12.38
C TYR A 116 18.32 14.05 -11.36
N GLY A 117 19.35 13.27 -11.68
CA GLY A 117 20.54 13.14 -10.85
C GLY A 117 21.53 14.30 -11.02
N THR A 118 22.48 14.38 -10.08
CA THR A 118 23.47 15.47 -9.93
C THR A 118 24.23 15.82 -11.21
N TYR A 119 24.54 14.82 -12.04
CA TYR A 119 25.46 14.96 -13.18
C TYR A 119 24.76 14.96 -14.55
N ILE A 120 23.43 14.98 -14.58
CA ILE A 120 22.67 14.87 -15.84
C ILE A 120 23.11 15.97 -16.82
N TYR A 121 23.42 15.60 -18.07
CA TYR A 121 23.93 16.52 -19.10
C TYR A 121 25.20 17.32 -18.73
N SER A 122 26.03 16.83 -17.80
CA SER A 122 27.28 17.48 -17.43
C SER A 122 28.35 17.34 -18.51
N THR A 123 29.14 18.40 -18.77
CA THR A 123 30.32 18.34 -19.63
C THR A 123 31.42 17.42 -19.09
N ASP A 124 31.40 17.10 -17.79
CA ASP A 124 32.31 16.15 -17.13
C ASP A 124 31.54 15.32 -16.08
N TRP A 125 30.94 14.23 -16.56
CA TRP A 125 30.08 13.36 -15.75
C TRP A 125 30.82 12.77 -14.55
N GLY A 126 30.26 12.95 -13.35
CA GLY A 126 30.84 12.46 -12.10
C GLY A 126 31.78 13.45 -11.40
N HIS A 127 32.14 14.57 -12.05
CA HIS A 127 33.04 15.57 -11.49
C HIS A 127 32.42 16.96 -11.42
N LEU A 128 31.60 17.34 -12.41
CA LEU A 128 30.92 18.64 -12.46
C LEU A 128 29.42 18.47 -12.27
N ASN A 129 28.91 19.01 -11.17
CA ASN A 129 27.48 19.01 -10.87
C ASN A 129 26.74 19.91 -11.86
N THR A 130 25.64 19.45 -12.43
CA THR A 130 24.68 20.29 -13.17
C THR A 130 23.48 20.65 -12.32
N ILE A 131 23.09 19.77 -11.40
CA ILE A 131 22.10 20.03 -10.36
C ILE A 131 22.77 19.81 -9.00
N GLU A 132 22.77 20.83 -8.14
CA GLU A 132 23.28 20.74 -6.78
C GLU A 132 22.14 20.94 -5.77
N PRO A 133 21.88 19.99 -4.86
CA PRO A 133 20.90 20.19 -3.81
C PRO A 133 21.40 21.20 -2.76
N THR A 134 20.48 22.00 -2.23
CA THR A 134 20.76 22.95 -1.14
C THR A 134 21.01 22.24 0.19
N ASP A 135 20.44 21.05 0.39
CA ASP A 135 20.76 20.18 1.52
C ASP A 135 22.03 19.36 1.21
N PRO A 136 23.14 19.58 1.94
CA PRO A 136 24.41 18.90 1.68
C PRO A 136 24.38 17.40 2.00
N ASN A 137 23.33 16.89 2.64
CA ASN A 137 23.18 15.46 2.95
C ASN A 137 22.40 14.70 1.87
N VAL A 138 21.89 15.40 0.85
CA VAL A 138 21.10 14.81 -0.23
C VAL A 138 22.00 14.41 -1.39
N TRP A 139 21.76 13.20 -1.92
CA TRP A 139 22.36 12.73 -3.15
C TRP A 139 21.28 12.49 -4.21
N LEU A 140 21.38 13.19 -5.34
CA LEU A 140 20.37 13.13 -6.40
C LEU A 140 20.65 11.96 -7.34
N LEU A 141 19.68 11.05 -7.44
CA LEU A 141 19.72 9.88 -8.30
C LEU A 141 18.96 10.13 -9.61
N ASN A 142 19.46 9.57 -10.71
CA ASN A 142 18.70 9.55 -11.96
C ASN A 142 17.54 8.53 -11.87
N PRO A 143 16.50 8.67 -12.71
CA PRO A 143 15.41 7.71 -12.75
C PRO A 143 15.86 6.25 -12.97
N SER A 144 16.94 6.02 -13.72
CA SER A 144 17.52 4.68 -13.94
C SER A 144 18.04 4.02 -12.67
N ASP A 145 18.46 4.83 -11.69
CA ASP A 145 19.03 4.37 -10.43
C ASP A 145 17.97 4.20 -9.33
N LYS A 146 16.71 4.56 -9.65
CA LYS A 146 15.56 4.44 -8.75
C LYS A 146 14.79 3.15 -9.05
N TYR A 147 14.28 2.53 -8.00
CA TYR A 147 13.52 1.28 -8.14
C TYR A 147 12.00 1.51 -8.31
N SER A 148 11.48 2.58 -7.74
CA SER A 148 10.04 2.84 -7.61
C SER A 148 9.77 4.36 -7.56
N MET A 149 8.53 4.78 -7.82
CA MET A 149 8.08 6.14 -7.53
C MET A 149 7.96 6.40 -6.03
N GLU A 150 8.19 7.63 -5.60
CA GLU A 150 7.99 8.04 -4.22
C GLU A 150 6.50 8.19 -3.89
N GLU A 151 6.15 8.16 -2.60
CA GLU A 151 4.76 8.33 -2.17
C GLU A 151 4.20 9.72 -2.58
N SER A 152 5.05 10.75 -2.65
CA SER A 152 4.64 12.05 -3.18
C SER A 152 4.26 11.97 -4.66
N ASP A 153 5.02 11.25 -5.49
CA ASP A 153 4.72 11.06 -6.92
C ASP A 153 3.35 10.41 -7.10
N ALA A 154 3.08 9.39 -6.29
CA ALA A 154 1.81 8.68 -6.29
C ALA A 154 0.64 9.56 -5.85
N ARG A 155 0.81 10.37 -4.79
CA ARG A 155 -0.20 11.34 -4.35
C ARG A 155 -0.46 12.40 -5.40
N GLN A 156 0.57 12.92 -6.08
CA GLN A 156 0.40 13.87 -7.18
C GLN A 156 -0.47 13.26 -8.30
N ILE A 157 -0.17 12.03 -8.73
CA ILE A 157 -0.97 11.29 -9.73
C ILE A 157 -2.42 11.14 -9.25
N ASN A 158 -2.63 10.72 -8.00
CA ASN A 158 -3.96 10.54 -7.44
C ASN A 158 -4.74 11.85 -7.39
N THR A 159 -4.10 12.96 -7.02
CA THR A 159 -4.71 14.29 -7.00
C THR A 159 -5.13 14.72 -8.40
N LEU A 160 -4.27 14.52 -9.41
CA LEU A 160 -4.55 14.89 -10.79
C LEU A 160 -5.71 14.07 -11.37
N TYR A 161 -5.69 12.76 -11.17
CA TYR A 161 -6.68 11.84 -11.76
C TYR A 161 -7.91 11.59 -10.89
N ALA A 162 -7.94 12.07 -9.65
CA ALA A 162 -9.16 12.12 -8.83
C ALA A 162 -10.23 13.04 -9.43
N ALA A 163 -9.87 13.97 -10.33
CA ALA A 163 -10.80 14.89 -10.98
C ALA A 163 -11.67 14.23 -12.07
N GLU A 164 -11.26 13.11 -12.68
CA GLU A 164 -12.10 12.41 -13.68
C GLU A 164 -13.23 11.57 -13.06
N LEU A 165 -13.26 11.43 -11.73
CA LEU A 165 -14.46 11.00 -11.00
C LEU A 165 -15.53 12.12 -10.91
N ARG A 166 -15.25 13.36 -11.37
CA ARG A 166 -16.18 14.50 -11.27
C ARG A 166 -17.01 14.78 -12.53
N LEU A 167 -16.70 14.21 -13.71
CA LEU A 167 -17.42 14.54 -14.94
C LEU A 167 -18.65 13.65 -15.24
N VAL A 168 -18.87 12.58 -14.48
CA VAL A 168 -20.12 11.80 -14.51
C VAL A 168 -21.24 12.47 -13.69
N LEU A 169 -20.95 13.57 -12.97
CA LEU A 169 -21.84 14.19 -11.99
C LEU A 169 -22.61 15.44 -12.45
N LEU A 170 -22.48 15.88 -13.71
CA LEU A 170 -23.10 17.13 -14.18
C LEU A 170 -24.51 17.02 -14.78
N THR A 171 -25.13 15.83 -14.82
CA THR A 171 -26.56 15.68 -15.22
C THR A 171 -27.50 15.36 -14.06
N ALA A 172 -27.02 15.27 -12.82
CA ALA A 172 -27.84 14.93 -11.64
C ALA A 172 -28.15 16.12 -10.72
N ALA A 173 -28.06 17.36 -11.21
CA ALA A 173 -28.39 18.56 -10.45
C ALA A 173 -29.92 18.86 -10.42
N VAL A 174 -30.75 17.85 -10.15
CA VAL A 174 -32.11 18.03 -9.59
C VAL A 174 -32.44 16.82 -8.69
N ALA A 175 -31.62 16.56 -7.68
CA ALA A 175 -32.00 15.81 -6.47
C ALA A 175 -30.89 15.94 -5.43
N ALA A 176 -30.67 17.15 -4.90
CA ALA A 176 -29.93 17.29 -3.66
C ALA A 176 -30.80 16.75 -2.50
N VAL A 177 -30.70 15.44 -2.26
CA VAL A 177 -30.95 14.82 -0.97
C VAL A 177 -29.60 14.26 -0.52
N ALA A 178 -29.16 14.69 0.66
CA ALA A 178 -27.85 14.46 1.25
C ALA A 178 -27.29 13.04 1.00
N ALA A 179 -26.19 12.95 0.26
CA ALA A 179 -25.35 11.75 0.27
C ALA A 179 -24.35 11.90 1.43
N SER A 180 -24.54 11.11 2.48
CA SER A 180 -23.54 10.91 3.54
C SER A 180 -22.20 10.50 2.93
N PRO A 181 -21.05 10.86 3.52
CA PRO A 181 -19.77 10.40 3.00
C PRO A 181 -19.75 8.87 2.97
N THR A 182 -19.47 8.34 1.79
CA THR A 182 -19.46 6.89 1.55
C THR A 182 -18.19 6.31 2.14
N ILE A 183 -18.34 5.34 3.05
CA ILE A 183 -17.21 4.55 3.58
C ILE A 183 -16.43 3.95 2.39
N PRO A 184 -15.10 4.10 2.32
CA PRO A 184 -14.29 3.48 1.27
C PRO A 184 -14.57 1.99 1.17
N LEU A 185 -14.60 1.44 -0.06
CA LEU A 185 -14.94 0.03 -0.28
C LEU A 185 -14.00 -0.90 0.50
N ALA A 186 -12.71 -0.57 0.56
CA ALA A 186 -11.72 -1.33 1.32
C ALA A 186 -11.99 -1.33 2.84
N ALA A 187 -12.30 -0.17 3.41
CA ALA A 187 -12.70 -0.07 4.82
C ALA A 187 -14.00 -0.83 5.09
N LYS A 188 -14.99 -0.71 4.19
CA LYS A 188 -16.29 -1.39 4.32
C LYS A 188 -16.15 -2.91 4.25
N ALA A 189 -15.18 -3.43 3.52
CA ALA A 189 -14.95 -4.86 3.42
C ALA A 189 -14.46 -5.50 4.73
N MET A 190 -13.91 -4.71 5.67
CA MET A 190 -13.59 -5.14 7.03
C MET A 190 -14.83 -5.16 7.95
N TYR A 191 -15.97 -4.60 7.52
CA TYR A 191 -17.16 -4.49 8.37
C TYR A 191 -18.06 -5.69 8.14
N ASN A 192 -17.66 -6.85 8.64
CA ASN A 192 -18.43 -8.08 8.51
C ASN A 192 -19.39 -8.22 9.70
N PRO A 193 -20.72 -8.15 9.49
CA PRO A 193 -21.66 -8.36 10.56
C PRO A 193 -21.48 -9.76 11.15
N ASN A 194 -21.34 -9.84 12.47
CA ASN A 194 -21.20 -11.08 13.25
C ASN A 194 -19.82 -11.75 13.22
N LEU A 195 -18.80 -11.11 12.67
CA LEU A 195 -17.42 -11.56 12.89
C LEU A 195 -16.84 -10.84 14.10
N PHE A 196 -16.03 -11.54 14.90
CA PHE A 196 -15.39 -10.95 16.07
C PHE A 196 -14.46 -9.81 15.63
N GLN A 197 -14.50 -8.68 16.33
CA GLN A 197 -13.75 -7.46 16.01
C GLN A 197 -13.91 -6.88 14.58
N GLY A 198 -14.80 -7.43 13.76
CA GLY A 198 -15.06 -7.00 12.39
C GLY A 198 -14.66 -8.01 11.32
N ASP A 199 -13.57 -8.75 11.50
CA ASP A 199 -12.93 -9.60 10.48
C ASP A 199 -12.36 -10.92 11.04
N ILE A 200 -12.55 -11.22 12.33
CA ILE A 200 -12.13 -12.50 12.91
C ILE A 200 -13.30 -13.48 12.84
N LYS A 201 -13.20 -14.48 11.97
CA LYS A 201 -14.24 -15.50 11.80
C LYS A 201 -14.36 -16.46 12.98
N GLY A 202 -13.28 -16.62 13.73
CA GLY A 202 -13.21 -17.47 14.90
C GLY A 202 -11.77 -17.63 15.38
N VAL A 203 -11.62 -18.19 16.58
CA VAL A 203 -10.31 -18.38 17.22
C VAL A 203 -10.07 -19.87 17.40
N ALA A 204 -8.87 -20.34 17.04
CA ALA A 204 -8.49 -21.73 17.22
C ALA A 204 -8.69 -22.22 18.66
N GLY A 205 -9.32 -23.40 18.79
CA GLY A 205 -9.63 -24.01 20.08
C GLY A 205 -10.84 -23.43 20.81
N GLN A 206 -11.66 -22.59 20.17
CA GLN A 206 -12.77 -21.90 20.81
C GLN A 206 -14.06 -21.98 19.98
N GLU A 207 -15.20 -22.09 20.67
CA GLU A 207 -16.52 -22.14 20.03
C GLU A 207 -16.90 -20.77 19.44
N PRO A 208 -17.54 -20.72 18.27
CA PRO A 208 -18.10 -19.49 17.71
C PRO A 208 -19.04 -18.79 18.70
N GLY A 209 -18.85 -17.50 18.96
CA GLY A 209 -19.57 -16.69 19.95
C GLY A 209 -19.08 -16.85 21.40
N ARG A 210 -17.98 -17.58 21.64
CA ARG A 210 -17.28 -17.67 22.93
C ARG A 210 -15.79 -17.33 22.79
N GLU A 211 -15.44 -16.57 21.76
CA GLU A 211 -14.09 -16.18 21.44
C GLU A 211 -13.46 -15.38 22.60
N ARG A 212 -12.34 -15.88 23.08
CA ARG A 212 -11.38 -15.30 24.01
C ARG A 212 -10.17 -14.88 23.19
N ALA A 213 -9.69 -13.68 23.43
CA ALA A 213 -8.88 -12.96 22.47
C ALA A 213 -7.37 -13.29 22.43
N ALA A 214 -6.98 -14.52 22.77
CA ALA A 214 -5.64 -15.04 22.50
C ALA A 214 -5.68 -16.50 22.03
N ILE A 215 -4.71 -16.84 21.17
CA ILE A 215 -4.40 -18.23 20.85
C ILE A 215 -3.52 -18.80 21.99
N LEU A 216 -4.12 -19.54 22.91
CA LEU A 216 -3.43 -20.01 24.11
C LEU A 216 -2.97 -21.45 23.94
N GLY A 217 -1.74 -21.63 23.47
CA GLY A 217 -1.06 -22.93 23.45
C GLY A 217 -0.35 -23.22 22.13
N PRO A 218 0.75 -23.99 22.14
CA PRO A 218 1.50 -24.35 20.94
C PRO A 218 0.66 -25.11 19.92
N ASP A 219 -0.42 -25.76 20.35
CA ASP A 219 -1.30 -26.60 19.53
C ASP A 219 -2.05 -25.82 18.42
N TYR A 220 -2.03 -24.49 18.50
CA TYR A 220 -2.73 -23.62 17.58
C TYR A 220 -1.79 -22.76 16.72
N LEU A 221 -0.47 -22.95 16.90
CA LEU A 221 0.53 -22.38 16.02
C LEU A 221 0.76 -23.31 14.82
N TRP A 222 1.14 -22.72 13.70
CA TRP A 222 1.54 -23.52 12.53
C TRP A 222 2.83 -24.30 12.80
N PRO A 223 2.81 -25.65 12.69
CA PRO A 223 3.98 -26.47 12.99
C PRO A 223 5.19 -26.07 12.16
N ARG A 224 6.37 -26.02 12.80
CA ARG A 224 7.64 -25.63 12.15
C ARG A 224 7.65 -24.22 11.55
N GLY A 225 6.66 -23.37 11.89
CA GLY A 225 6.47 -22.07 11.28
C GLY A 225 6.21 -22.15 9.77
N GLU A 226 5.66 -23.27 9.30
CA GLU A 226 5.26 -23.46 7.90
C GLU A 226 3.75 -23.35 7.81
N VAL A 227 3.25 -22.48 6.92
CA VAL A 227 1.83 -22.26 6.68
C VAL A 227 1.50 -22.79 5.28
N PRO A 228 1.04 -24.05 5.15
CA PRO A 228 0.63 -24.58 3.86
C PRO A 228 -0.57 -23.80 3.33
N TYR A 229 -0.57 -23.45 2.04
CA TYR A 229 -1.68 -22.72 1.44
C TYR A 229 -1.99 -23.21 0.02
N VAL A 230 -3.24 -22.99 -0.38
CA VAL A 230 -3.70 -23.07 -1.77
C VAL A 230 -4.46 -21.81 -2.13
N PHE A 231 -4.37 -21.41 -3.39
CA PHE A 231 -5.31 -20.43 -3.94
C PHE A 231 -6.56 -21.15 -4.42
N GLY A 232 -7.72 -20.74 -3.89
CA GLY A 232 -9.00 -21.21 -4.37
C GLY A 232 -9.24 -20.78 -5.83
N SER A 233 -10.18 -21.43 -6.51
CA SER A 233 -10.46 -21.17 -7.93
C SER A 233 -10.96 -19.75 -8.24
N SER A 234 -11.35 -18.98 -7.21
CA SER A 234 -11.75 -17.58 -7.34
C SER A 234 -10.57 -16.62 -7.46
N ILE A 235 -9.36 -17.03 -7.07
CA ILE A 235 -8.16 -16.20 -7.12
C ILE A 235 -7.57 -16.20 -8.53
N THR A 236 -7.49 -15.01 -9.12
CA THR A 236 -6.79 -14.75 -10.38
C THR A 236 -5.28 -14.62 -10.18
N THR A 237 -4.50 -14.72 -11.26
CA THR A 237 -3.04 -14.50 -11.26
C THR A 237 -2.62 -13.13 -10.70
N HIS A 238 -3.45 -12.10 -10.91
CA HIS A 238 -3.17 -10.76 -10.38
C HIS A 238 -3.42 -10.68 -8.86
N GLN A 239 -4.53 -11.26 -8.38
CA GLN A 239 -4.81 -11.30 -6.95
C GLN A 239 -3.76 -12.14 -6.20
N SER A 240 -3.36 -13.28 -6.77
CA SER A 240 -2.33 -14.12 -6.15
C SER A 240 -0.97 -13.42 -6.08
N SER A 241 -0.60 -12.56 -7.04
CA SER A 241 0.66 -11.82 -6.95
C SER A 241 0.67 -10.79 -5.82
N ILE A 242 -0.47 -10.15 -5.54
CA ILE A 242 -0.64 -9.22 -4.41
C ILE A 242 -0.56 -9.96 -3.08
N ILE A 243 -1.23 -11.11 -2.97
CA ILE A 243 -1.18 -11.95 -1.77
C ILE A 243 0.24 -12.47 -1.53
N GLN A 244 0.93 -12.89 -2.59
CA GLN A 244 2.33 -13.31 -2.54
C GLN A 244 3.27 -12.18 -2.13
N ALA A 245 2.97 -10.92 -2.47
CA ALA A 245 3.73 -9.78 -1.96
C ALA A 245 3.61 -9.65 -0.44
N GLY A 246 2.41 -9.88 0.12
CA GLY A 246 2.22 -9.97 1.57
C GLY A 246 3.00 -11.13 2.20
N MET A 247 2.91 -12.33 1.61
CA MET A 247 3.70 -13.50 2.06
C MET A 247 5.21 -13.24 2.04
N LYS A 248 5.70 -12.49 1.04
CA LYS A 248 7.11 -12.11 0.94
C LYS A 248 7.55 -11.18 2.08
N ASP A 249 6.66 -10.33 2.59
CA ASP A 249 6.95 -9.47 3.75
C ASP A 249 7.20 -10.32 5.01
N PHE A 250 6.36 -11.34 5.24
CA PHE A 250 6.60 -12.33 6.29
C PHE A 250 7.91 -13.08 6.11
N HIS A 251 8.22 -13.54 4.89
CA HIS A 251 9.44 -14.30 4.61
C HIS A 251 10.71 -13.46 4.87
N ALA A 252 10.65 -12.16 4.59
CA ALA A 252 11.77 -11.24 4.75
C ALA A 252 12.05 -10.87 6.21
N LYS A 253 11.00 -10.78 7.05
CA LYS A 253 11.12 -10.22 8.41
C LYS A 253 10.92 -11.24 9.52
N THR A 254 10.36 -12.40 9.20
CA THR A 254 10.01 -13.42 10.19
C THR A 254 10.56 -14.79 9.83
N CYS A 255 10.51 -15.69 10.79
CA CYS A 255 10.81 -17.09 10.58
C CYS A 255 9.66 -17.86 9.88
N LEU A 256 8.47 -17.27 9.68
CA LEU A 256 7.35 -17.97 9.04
C LEU A 256 7.55 -18.17 7.54
N ARG A 257 7.05 -19.29 7.02
CA ARG A 257 7.10 -19.63 5.60
C ARG A 257 5.74 -20.11 5.11
N PHE A 258 5.07 -19.28 4.32
CA PHE A 258 3.95 -19.72 3.49
C PHE A 258 4.46 -20.63 2.37
N VAL A 259 3.98 -21.88 2.36
CA VAL A 259 4.43 -22.92 1.41
C VAL A 259 3.24 -23.43 0.59
N PRO A 260 3.37 -23.63 -0.73
CA PRO A 260 2.32 -24.28 -1.51
C PRO A 260 2.01 -25.66 -0.93
N ARG A 261 0.75 -25.90 -0.59
CA ARG A 261 0.31 -27.16 0.00
C ARG A 261 0.57 -28.33 -0.96
N THR A 262 0.99 -29.44 -0.38
CA THR A 262 1.10 -30.76 -1.02
C THR A 262 0.11 -31.75 -0.39
N THR A 263 0.45 -32.34 0.75
CA THR A 263 -0.31 -33.40 1.44
C THR A 263 -0.77 -33.01 2.84
N GLU A 264 -0.43 -31.82 3.31
CA GLU A 264 -0.72 -31.34 4.65
C GLU A 264 -2.23 -31.31 4.89
N SER A 265 -2.68 -31.83 6.03
CA SER A 265 -4.10 -31.82 6.42
C SER A 265 -4.57 -30.42 6.76
N ASP A 266 -3.70 -29.64 7.39
CA ASP A 266 -3.98 -28.32 7.92
C ASP A 266 -3.38 -27.29 6.95
N TYR A 267 -4.22 -26.41 6.41
CA TYR A 267 -3.78 -25.44 5.39
C TYR A 267 -4.78 -24.29 5.21
N LEU A 268 -4.28 -23.19 4.67
CA LEU A 268 -5.10 -22.05 4.24
C LEU A 268 -5.66 -22.27 2.83
N GLU A 269 -6.97 -22.16 2.65
CA GLU A 269 -7.60 -21.93 1.35
C GLU A 269 -7.89 -20.43 1.21
N ILE A 270 -7.10 -19.72 0.40
CA ILE A 270 -7.28 -18.27 0.19
C ILE A 270 -8.26 -18.07 -0.96
N VAL A 271 -9.34 -17.32 -0.72
CA VAL A 271 -10.46 -17.11 -1.67
C VAL A 271 -10.80 -15.62 -1.81
N SER A 272 -11.38 -15.23 -2.95
CA SER A 272 -11.86 -13.85 -3.18
C SER A 272 -13.33 -13.71 -3.55
N ASN A 273 -14.11 -14.77 -3.34
CA ASN A 273 -15.54 -14.82 -3.64
C ASN A 273 -16.42 -14.92 -2.39
N ASP A 274 -15.80 -15.01 -1.21
CA ASP A 274 -16.49 -14.87 0.07
C ASP A 274 -16.58 -13.37 0.38
N GLN A 275 -17.64 -12.94 1.07
CA GLN A 275 -17.88 -11.53 1.33
C GLN A 275 -16.92 -11.00 2.40
N GLY A 276 -16.31 -9.85 2.13
CA GLY A 276 -15.43 -9.12 3.04
C GLY A 276 -14.05 -9.74 3.28
N CYS A 277 -13.24 -9.04 4.07
CA CYS A 277 -11.90 -9.45 4.47
C CYS A 277 -12.01 -10.10 5.84
N TRP A 278 -11.53 -11.33 5.97
CA TRP A 278 -11.53 -12.02 7.25
C TRP A 278 -10.64 -13.27 7.23
N SER A 279 -10.25 -13.67 8.43
CA SER A 279 -9.48 -14.88 8.69
C SER A 279 -9.87 -15.49 10.03
N TYR A 280 -9.39 -16.70 10.30
CA TYR A 280 -9.36 -17.24 11.66
C TYR A 280 -8.10 -16.79 12.36
N VAL A 281 -8.11 -16.78 13.70
CA VAL A 281 -6.89 -16.55 14.46
C VAL A 281 -6.17 -17.88 14.75
N GLY A 282 -5.04 -18.08 14.07
CA GLY A 282 -4.18 -19.28 14.11
C GLY A 282 -4.69 -20.51 13.36
N THR A 283 -4.09 -21.68 13.60
CA THR A 283 -4.54 -22.94 12.97
C THR A 283 -5.72 -23.57 13.72
N ILE A 284 -6.86 -23.72 13.04
CA ILE A 284 -8.06 -24.36 13.59
C ILE A 284 -8.09 -25.89 13.36
N GLY A 285 -7.07 -26.43 12.70
CA GLY A 285 -7.01 -27.81 12.21
C GLY A 285 -7.81 -28.01 10.91
N GLY A 286 -7.29 -28.85 10.01
CA GLY A 286 -7.88 -29.09 8.70
C GLY A 286 -7.78 -27.87 7.75
N MET A 287 -8.61 -27.88 6.71
CA MET A 287 -8.71 -26.73 5.79
C MET A 287 -9.42 -25.57 6.47
N GLN A 288 -8.80 -24.40 6.48
CA GLN A 288 -9.43 -23.16 6.91
C GLN A 288 -9.36 -22.09 5.82
N ARG A 289 -10.46 -21.37 5.63
CA ARG A 289 -10.52 -20.29 4.65
C ARG A 289 -9.97 -18.99 5.20
N LEU A 290 -9.36 -18.22 4.30
CA LEU A 290 -9.05 -16.80 4.47
C LEU A 290 -9.68 -16.06 3.29
N SER A 291 -10.55 -15.08 3.58
CA SER A 291 -11.25 -14.30 2.58
C SER A 291 -10.54 -13.00 2.30
N LEU A 292 -10.23 -12.78 1.02
CA LEU A 292 -9.83 -11.49 0.48
C LEU A 292 -10.79 -11.16 -0.67
N ASP A 293 -12.00 -10.72 -0.32
CA ASP A 293 -13.04 -10.34 -1.28
C ASP A 293 -12.47 -9.42 -2.38
N ILE A 294 -12.77 -9.75 -3.64
CA ILE A 294 -12.43 -8.92 -4.79
C ILE A 294 -12.97 -7.48 -4.62
N ASN A 295 -14.06 -7.32 -3.87
CA ASN A 295 -14.70 -6.05 -3.58
C ASN A 295 -14.15 -5.39 -2.29
N GLY A 296 -12.83 -5.17 -2.23
CA GLY A 296 -12.21 -4.30 -1.22
C GLY A 296 -11.01 -4.87 -0.46
N CYS A 297 -10.63 -6.13 -0.65
CA CYS A 297 -9.56 -6.75 0.16
C CYS A 297 -8.25 -6.98 -0.58
N ILE A 298 -8.20 -6.76 -1.90
CA ILE A 298 -7.03 -7.06 -2.74
C ILE A 298 -5.99 -5.93 -2.64
N TYR A 299 -5.41 -5.79 -1.45
CA TYR A 299 -4.32 -4.87 -1.11
C TYR A 299 -3.24 -5.63 -0.36
N THR A 300 -1.97 -5.28 -0.57
CA THR A 300 -0.84 -5.96 0.10
C THR A 300 -0.98 -5.89 1.62
N GLY A 301 -1.30 -4.72 2.18
CA GLY A 301 -1.46 -4.57 3.63
C GLY A 301 -2.64 -5.34 4.21
N THR A 302 -3.79 -5.36 3.54
CA THR A 302 -4.93 -6.22 3.93
C THR A 302 -4.55 -7.69 3.87
N ALA A 303 -3.83 -8.13 2.83
CA ALA A 303 -3.34 -9.51 2.78
C ALA A 303 -2.40 -9.82 3.95
N ILE A 304 -1.47 -8.91 4.30
CA ILE A 304 -0.59 -9.09 5.47
C ILE A 304 -1.41 -9.18 6.76
N HIS A 305 -2.42 -8.33 6.93
CA HIS A 305 -3.31 -8.29 8.09
C HIS A 305 -4.06 -9.63 8.27
N GLU A 306 -4.73 -10.12 7.24
CA GLU A 306 -5.49 -11.39 7.31
C GLU A 306 -4.58 -12.61 7.47
N LEU A 307 -3.38 -12.58 6.87
CA LEU A 307 -2.36 -13.60 7.09
C LEU A 307 -1.81 -13.52 8.52
N MET A 308 -1.73 -12.33 9.12
CA MET A 308 -1.28 -12.13 10.49
C MET A 308 -2.31 -12.67 11.50
N HIS A 309 -3.61 -12.51 11.23
CA HIS A 309 -4.66 -13.25 11.93
C HIS A 309 -4.44 -14.76 11.79
N ALA A 310 -4.27 -15.27 10.57
CA ALA A 310 -4.10 -16.71 10.33
C ALA A 310 -2.92 -17.33 11.11
N VAL A 311 -1.92 -16.54 11.48
CA VAL A 311 -0.76 -17.01 12.27
C VAL A 311 -0.88 -16.73 13.76
N GLY A 312 -1.97 -16.12 14.24
CA GLY A 312 -2.31 -16.13 15.67
C GLY A 312 -2.43 -14.76 16.34
N PHE A 313 -2.52 -13.66 15.58
CA PHE A 313 -2.58 -12.31 16.14
C PHE A 313 -3.98 -11.71 16.13
N PHE A 314 -4.27 -10.90 17.14
CA PHE A 314 -5.46 -10.08 17.26
C PHE A 314 -5.12 -8.62 16.97
N HIS A 315 -6.14 -7.76 17.05
CA HIS A 315 -5.99 -6.33 16.80
C HIS A 315 -5.22 -5.57 17.87
N GLU A 316 -4.34 -4.68 17.43
CA GLU A 316 -3.53 -3.80 18.29
C GLU A 316 -4.41 -2.82 19.07
N HIS A 317 -5.41 -2.25 18.40
CA HIS A 317 -6.35 -1.27 18.99
C HIS A 317 -7.38 -1.88 19.97
N CYS A 318 -7.35 -3.21 20.10
CA CYS A 318 -8.14 -3.96 21.07
C CYS A 318 -7.29 -4.52 22.21
N ARG A 319 -5.99 -4.20 22.31
CA ARG A 319 -5.17 -4.61 23.46
C ARG A 319 -5.77 -4.15 24.79
N ASN A 320 -5.49 -4.89 25.87
CA ASN A 320 -5.99 -4.53 27.20
C ASN A 320 -5.51 -3.14 27.67
N ASP A 321 -4.28 -2.77 27.29
CA ASP A 321 -3.63 -1.49 27.57
C ASP A 321 -3.99 -0.36 26.58
N ARG A 322 -4.84 -0.60 25.57
CA ARG A 322 -5.09 0.36 24.47
C ARG A 322 -5.58 1.73 24.93
N ASP A 323 -6.28 1.83 26.07
CA ASP A 323 -6.79 3.11 26.59
C ASP A 323 -5.66 4.06 27.07
N GLU A 324 -4.43 3.57 27.23
CA GLU A 324 -3.24 4.42 27.47
C GLU A 324 -2.75 5.12 26.20
N TYR A 325 -3.18 4.65 25.01
CA TYR A 325 -2.66 5.05 23.71
C TYR A 325 -3.74 5.64 22.81
N VAL A 326 -4.98 5.14 22.85
CA VAL A 326 -6.09 5.62 22.04
C VAL A 326 -7.35 5.81 22.87
N THR A 327 -8.19 6.76 22.46
CA THR A 327 -9.56 6.93 22.95
C THR A 327 -10.54 6.44 21.87
N ILE A 328 -11.52 5.62 22.27
CA ILE A 328 -12.62 5.20 21.40
C ILE A 328 -13.84 6.07 21.63
N HIS A 329 -14.30 6.73 20.57
CA HIS A 329 -15.52 7.52 20.53
C HIS A 329 -16.70 6.65 20.12
N TYR A 330 -17.25 5.88 21.06
CA TYR A 330 -18.37 4.96 20.83
C TYR A 330 -19.62 5.67 20.29
N GLU A 331 -19.82 6.94 20.62
CA GLU A 331 -20.89 7.79 20.09
C GLU A 331 -20.82 7.98 18.57
N ASN A 332 -19.64 7.82 17.98
CA ASN A 332 -19.41 7.94 16.54
C ASN A 332 -19.51 6.59 15.81
N VAL A 333 -19.60 5.46 16.52
CA VAL A 333 -19.57 4.11 15.97
C VAL A 333 -20.95 3.71 15.40
N ILE A 334 -20.96 3.04 14.25
CA ILE A 334 -22.19 2.51 13.62
C ILE A 334 -22.91 1.59 14.63
N ALA A 335 -24.21 1.83 14.79
CA ALA A 335 -25.04 1.02 15.68
C ALA A 335 -24.89 -0.48 15.37
N GLY A 336 -24.58 -1.27 16.39
CA GLY A 336 -24.32 -2.70 16.25
C GLY A 336 -22.86 -3.09 16.08
N TYR A 337 -21.92 -2.15 15.87
CA TYR A 337 -20.48 -2.45 15.71
C TYR A 337 -19.62 -2.07 16.92
N ALA A 338 -20.20 -1.70 18.06
CA ALA A 338 -19.42 -1.36 19.26
C ALA A 338 -18.49 -2.52 19.71
N TYR A 339 -18.91 -3.77 19.48
CA TYR A 339 -18.10 -4.96 19.77
C TYR A 339 -16.78 -5.01 18.98
N ALA A 340 -16.67 -4.26 17.88
CA ALA A 340 -15.45 -4.18 17.09
C ALA A 340 -14.26 -3.61 17.89
N PHE A 341 -14.56 -2.87 18.96
CA PHE A 341 -13.60 -2.20 19.82
C PHE A 341 -13.48 -2.84 21.22
N ASP A 342 -14.07 -4.02 21.41
CA ASP A 342 -14.00 -4.73 22.68
C ASP A 342 -12.56 -5.17 22.95
N LYS A 343 -12.08 -4.81 24.15
CA LYS A 343 -10.72 -5.15 24.57
C LYS A 343 -10.53 -6.65 24.70
N ASP A 344 -9.34 -7.10 24.32
CA ASP A 344 -8.82 -8.41 24.63
C ASP A 344 -8.46 -8.50 26.11
N THR A 345 -9.38 -9.07 26.89
CA THR A 345 -9.22 -9.26 28.34
C THR A 345 -8.24 -10.39 28.72
N ASN A 346 -7.80 -11.22 27.77
CA ASN A 346 -6.82 -12.30 27.99
C ASN A 346 -5.55 -12.07 27.16
N TRP A 347 -5.28 -10.81 26.83
CA TRP A 347 -4.13 -10.38 26.06
C TRP A 347 -2.82 -10.89 26.65
N GLN A 348 -2.02 -11.51 25.79
CA GLN A 348 -0.67 -11.94 26.13
C GLN A 348 0.33 -10.95 25.55
N TYR A 349 1.09 -10.29 26.44
CA TYR A 349 2.25 -9.52 26.03
C TYR A 349 3.29 -10.44 25.40
N VAL A 350 3.59 -10.23 24.12
CA VAL A 350 4.62 -10.97 23.36
C VAL A 350 5.85 -10.09 23.09
N GLY A 351 6.20 -9.23 24.07
CA GLY A 351 7.50 -8.55 24.11
C GLY A 351 7.53 -7.15 23.49
N GLU A 352 6.44 -6.65 22.93
CA GLU A 352 6.39 -5.36 22.23
C GLU A 352 5.34 -4.40 22.80
N ASN A 353 5.75 -3.13 22.97
CA ASN A 353 4.87 -2.03 23.37
C ASN A 353 3.80 -1.76 22.30
N TYR A 354 2.76 -1.01 22.68
CA TYR A 354 1.71 -0.60 21.76
C TYR A 354 2.28 0.15 20.55
N ASN A 355 1.89 -0.24 19.34
CA ASN A 355 2.36 0.40 18.10
C ASN A 355 1.22 0.86 17.19
N TYR A 356 1.01 2.18 17.12
CA TYR A 356 0.05 2.82 16.21
C TYR A 356 0.26 2.46 14.73
N ALA A 357 1.48 2.14 14.32
CA ALA A 357 1.82 1.78 12.96
C ALA A 357 1.61 0.29 12.64
N SER A 358 1.31 -0.56 13.64
CA SER A 358 1.07 -2.00 13.46
C SER A 358 0.11 -2.26 12.31
N ILE A 359 0.37 -3.33 11.55
CA ILE A 359 -0.55 -3.82 10.52
C ILE A 359 -1.89 -4.29 11.12
N MET A 360 -1.91 -4.61 12.41
CA MET A 360 -3.10 -5.02 13.17
C MET A 360 -3.85 -3.84 13.83
N HIS A 361 -3.45 -2.59 13.53
CA HIS A 361 -4.14 -1.40 14.03
C HIS A 361 -5.09 -0.84 12.96
N TYR A 362 -6.35 -0.61 13.34
CA TYR A 362 -7.36 0.03 12.49
C TYR A 362 -7.17 1.56 12.40
N GLY A 363 -7.74 2.15 11.35
CA GLY A 363 -7.65 3.57 11.07
C GLY A 363 -8.50 4.48 11.96
N THR A 364 -8.34 5.78 11.78
CA THR A 364 -9.05 6.83 12.55
C THR A 364 -10.58 6.75 12.47
N TYR A 365 -11.11 6.28 11.32
CA TYR A 365 -12.54 6.34 10.98
C TYR A 365 -13.22 4.96 10.92
N SER A 366 -12.56 3.91 11.39
CA SER A 366 -13.08 2.55 11.32
C SER A 366 -14.42 2.46 12.06
N PHE A 367 -15.42 1.83 11.44
CA PHE A 367 -16.80 1.74 11.91
C PHE A 367 -17.50 3.08 12.21
N SER A 368 -17.06 4.20 11.63
CA SER A 368 -17.70 5.51 11.82
C SER A 368 -19.06 5.61 11.14
N THR A 369 -20.04 6.20 11.83
CA THR A 369 -21.35 6.62 11.28
C THR A 369 -21.24 7.69 10.20
N ASN A 370 -20.12 8.42 10.16
CA ASN A 370 -19.86 9.52 9.23
C ASN A 370 -18.36 9.53 8.86
N TRP A 371 -17.98 8.58 8.00
CA TRP A 371 -16.59 8.31 7.64
C TRP A 371 -15.88 9.56 7.08
N GLY A 372 -14.63 9.76 7.49
CA GLY A 372 -13.83 10.94 7.09
C GLY A 372 -14.15 12.21 7.89
N THR A 373 -15.18 12.21 8.73
CA THR A 373 -15.54 13.37 9.58
C THR A 373 -15.56 13.00 11.05
N LEU A 374 -16.31 11.97 11.45
CA LEU A 374 -16.43 11.56 12.85
C LEU A 374 -15.41 10.47 13.16
N LYS A 375 -14.37 10.84 13.91
CA LYS A 375 -13.30 9.91 14.32
C LYS A 375 -13.83 8.93 15.36
N THR A 376 -13.52 7.65 15.20
CA THR A 376 -13.88 6.58 16.15
C THR A 376 -12.68 6.19 17.01
N ILE A 377 -11.48 6.18 16.44
CA ILE A 377 -10.22 5.95 17.16
C ILE A 377 -9.39 7.24 17.10
N VAL A 378 -9.02 7.77 18.28
CA VAL A 378 -8.20 8.97 18.38
C VAL A 378 -6.95 8.66 19.20
N PRO A 379 -5.73 8.80 18.64
CA PRO A 379 -4.50 8.61 19.41
C PRO A 379 -4.33 9.70 20.46
N THR A 380 -3.72 9.33 21.58
CA THR A 380 -3.36 10.25 22.67
C THR A 380 -2.24 11.19 22.27
N ASP A 381 -1.33 10.74 21.39
CA ASP A 381 -0.36 11.61 20.72
C ASP A 381 -1.02 12.28 19.51
N PRO A 382 -1.17 13.63 19.52
CA PRO A 382 -1.85 14.35 18.45
C PRO A 382 -1.09 14.36 17.12
N ASN A 383 0.19 13.96 17.09
CA ASN A 383 0.99 13.90 15.88
C ASN A 383 0.81 12.58 15.11
N ILE A 384 0.12 11.61 15.70
CA ILE A 384 -0.10 10.31 15.09
C ILE A 384 -1.32 10.35 14.18
N VAL A 385 -1.16 9.85 12.96
CA VAL A 385 -2.24 9.63 12.00
C VAL A 385 -2.46 8.13 11.86
N LEU A 386 -3.64 7.67 12.28
CA LEU A 386 -4.02 6.26 12.16
C LEU A 386 -4.63 6.00 10.79
N VAL A 387 -4.00 5.09 10.04
CA VAL A 387 -4.42 4.64 8.71
C VAL A 387 -4.80 3.16 8.74
N GLU A 388 -5.65 2.74 7.80
CA GLU A 388 -6.14 1.36 7.72
C GLU A 388 -5.06 0.40 7.19
N ALA A 389 -5.29 -0.90 7.33
CA ALA A 389 -4.37 -1.92 6.82
C ALA A 389 -4.15 -1.80 5.29
N TYR A 390 -5.18 -1.46 4.52
CA TYR A 390 -5.06 -1.31 3.06
C TYR A 390 -4.18 -0.13 2.61
N ASP A 391 -3.93 0.84 3.50
CA ASP A 391 -3.03 1.98 3.26
C ASP A 391 -1.57 1.67 3.65
N LYS A 392 -1.30 0.47 4.19
CA LYS A 392 0.04 0.02 4.59
C LYS A 392 0.57 -0.98 3.56
N TYR A 393 1.87 -0.90 3.25
CA TYR A 393 2.52 -1.81 2.30
C TYR A 393 3.30 -2.93 2.96
N THR A 394 3.47 -2.89 4.28
CA THR A 394 4.44 -3.70 5.01
C THR A 394 4.08 -3.74 6.50
N MET A 395 4.38 -4.84 7.19
CA MET A 395 4.20 -4.92 8.66
C MET A 395 5.25 -4.09 9.39
N ALA A 396 4.92 -3.57 10.57
CA ALA A 396 5.86 -2.86 11.41
C ALA A 396 6.94 -3.81 11.95
N ALA A 397 8.08 -3.27 12.37
CA ALA A 397 9.14 -4.08 12.99
C ALA A 397 8.65 -4.81 14.25
N SER A 398 7.80 -4.16 15.05
CA SER A 398 7.16 -4.77 16.22
C SER A 398 6.29 -5.97 15.84
N ASP A 399 5.55 -5.91 14.74
CA ASP A 399 4.71 -7.04 14.27
C ASP A 399 5.59 -8.26 13.98
N ALA A 400 6.69 -8.06 13.26
CA ALA A 400 7.65 -9.11 12.96
C ALA A 400 8.32 -9.69 14.22
N ASN A 401 8.70 -8.83 15.17
CA ASN A 401 9.30 -9.26 16.43
C ASN A 401 8.33 -10.10 17.28
N GLN A 402 7.07 -9.69 17.35
CA GLN A 402 6.03 -10.46 18.05
C GLN A 402 5.85 -11.84 17.41
N ILE A 403 5.78 -11.91 16.06
CA ILE A 403 5.70 -13.19 15.33
C ILE A 403 6.91 -14.06 15.66
N ASN A 404 8.13 -13.53 15.55
CA ASN A 404 9.36 -14.30 15.82
C ASN A 404 9.43 -14.79 17.27
N THR A 405 8.95 -13.99 18.22
CA THR A 405 8.87 -14.38 19.64
C THR A 405 7.87 -15.51 19.84
N LEU A 406 6.67 -15.38 19.27
CA LEU A 406 5.62 -16.39 19.37
C LEU A 406 6.03 -17.73 18.70
N TYR A 407 6.67 -17.65 17.54
CA TYR A 407 7.05 -18.82 16.73
C TYR A 407 8.47 -19.35 16.98
N ALA A 408 9.22 -18.79 17.93
CA ALA A 408 10.61 -19.17 18.18
C ALA A 408 10.80 -20.69 18.32
N ALA A 409 9.94 -21.36 19.10
CA ALA A 409 10.02 -22.81 19.31
C ALA A 409 9.62 -23.62 18.07
N GLU A 410 8.60 -23.18 17.31
CA GLU A 410 8.19 -23.87 16.09
C GLU A 410 9.25 -23.74 15.01
N CYS A 411 9.72 -22.53 14.73
CA CYS A 411 10.72 -22.28 13.70
C CYS A 411 12.05 -22.99 13.98
N ALA A 412 12.44 -23.17 15.24
CA ALA A 412 13.62 -23.94 15.62
C ALA A 412 13.52 -25.44 15.28
N ARG A 413 12.31 -25.98 15.10
CA ARG A 413 12.08 -27.38 14.70
C ARG A 413 12.17 -27.60 13.19
N ARG A 414 12.23 -26.53 12.39
CA ARG A 414 12.42 -26.60 10.94
C ARG A 414 13.91 -26.79 10.63
N GLN A 415 14.33 -28.05 10.47
CA GLN A 415 15.70 -28.42 10.11
C GLN A 415 16.02 -28.11 8.66
#